data_AF-A0ABD0QYS7-F1
#
_entry.id   AF-A0ABD0QYS7-F1
#
_cell.length_a   1.000
_cell.length_b   1.000
_cell.length_c   1.000
_cell.angle_alpha   90.00
_cell.angle_beta   90.00
_cell.angle_gamma   90.00
#
_symmetry.space_group_name_H-M   'P 1'
#
loop_
_entity.id
_entity.type
_entity.pdbx_description
1 polymer ?
#
loop_
_entity_poly.entity_id
_entity_poly.type
_entity_poly.pdbx_seq_one_letter_code
_entity_poly.pdbx_strand_id
1 'polypeptide(L)' 'MSPALEALMEGCRYPGKGEMKGGVMLEPFVHQVGGHSCVLRFGEQTICKPLIPREHQFYKSLPPEIRKFTPQYK' A
#
# COMPACT_ATOMS: atom_id res chain seq x y z
N MET A 1 -3.74 -15.04 12.03
CA MET A 1 -3.21 -14.03 11.08
C MET A 1 -4.16 -13.98 9.88
N SER A 2 -4.33 -12.84 9.21
CA SER A 2 -5.26 -12.75 8.08
C SER A 2 -4.76 -13.61 6.91
N PRO A 3 -5.62 -14.42 6.24
CA PRO A 3 -5.22 -15.25 5.10
C PRO A 3 -4.57 -14.46 3.95
N ALA A 4 -4.90 -13.17 3.81
CA ALA A 4 -4.31 -12.29 2.79
C ALA A 4 -2.83 -11.96 3.09
N LEU A 5 -2.43 -11.95 4.36
CA LEU A 5 -1.04 -11.73 4.77
C LEU A 5 -0.20 -12.99 4.50
N GLU A 6 -0.74 -14.18 4.76
CA GLU A 6 -0.07 -15.45 4.43
C GLU A 6 0.11 -15.62 2.92
N ALA A 7 -0.92 -15.34 2.12
CA ALA A 7 -0.84 -15.46 0.66
C ALA A 7 0.21 -14.53 0.03
N LEU A 8 0.44 -13.35 0.60
CA LEU A 8 1.53 -12.45 0.18
C LEU A 8 2.91 -12.99 0.59
N MET A 9 3.03 -13.57 1.78
CA MET A 9 4.27 -14.17 2.25
C MET A 9 4.63 -15.45 1.47
N GLU A 10 3.64 -16.20 0.97
CA GLU A 10 3.84 -17.37 0.11
C GLU A 10 4.12 -17.01 -1.37
N GLY A 11 3.53 -15.92 -1.88
CA GLY A 11 3.80 -15.41 -3.23
C GLY A 11 5.16 -14.70 -3.38
N CYS A 12 5.66 -14.12 -2.31
CA CYS A 12 6.95 -13.42 -2.25
C CYS A 12 7.96 -14.26 -1.47
N ARG A 13 8.57 -15.25 -2.11
CA ARG A 13 9.77 -15.93 -1.59
C ARG A 13 10.79 -14.84 -1.20
N TYR A 14 11.04 -14.63 0.10
CA TYR A 14 11.95 -13.60 0.60
C TYR A 14 13.30 -13.72 -0.12
N PRO A 15 13.69 -12.78 -0.99
CA PRO A 15 15.07 -12.75 -1.45
C PRO A 15 15.89 -12.34 -0.24
N GLY A 16 16.79 -13.22 0.18
CA GLY A 16 17.77 -12.92 1.22
C GLY A 16 18.45 -11.60 0.90
N LYS A 17 18.66 -10.79 1.96
CA LYS A 17 19.43 -9.54 2.04
C LYS A 17 20.43 -9.37 0.88
N GLY A 18 19.95 -8.88 -0.26
CA GLY A 18 20.74 -8.51 -1.42
C GLY A 18 20.42 -7.06 -1.70
N GLU A 19 21.44 -6.21 -1.73
CA GLU A 19 21.30 -4.79 -2.05
C GLU A 19 20.69 -4.65 -3.46
N MET A 20 19.37 -4.48 -3.51
CA MET A 20 18.66 -4.19 -4.74
C MET A 20 18.92 -2.72 -5.09
N LYS A 21 19.94 -2.44 -5.91
CA LYS A 21 20.24 -1.07 -6.36
C LYS A 21 19.02 -0.48 -7.07
N GLY A 22 18.28 0.38 -6.38
CA GLY A 22 17.12 1.14 -6.89
C GLY A 22 15.74 0.64 -6.47
N GLY A 23 15.63 -0.44 -5.70
CA GLY A 23 14.35 -0.95 -5.18
C GLY A 23 14.10 -0.53 -3.73
N VAL A 24 12.85 -0.24 -3.37
CA VAL A 24 12.42 -0.07 -1.98
C VAL A 24 11.65 -1.33 -1.58
N MET A 25 12.08 -1.98 -0.50
CA MET A 25 11.33 -3.10 0.08
C MET A 25 10.05 -2.57 0.72
N LEU A 26 8.92 -3.14 0.35
CA LEU A 26 7.64 -2.85 0.97
C LEU A 26 7.41 -3.80 2.14
N GLU A 27 6.90 -3.26 3.24
CA GLU A 27 6.57 -4.06 4.43
C GLU A 27 5.06 -4.19 4.61
N PRO A 28 4.56 -5.24 5.27
CA PRO A 28 3.14 -5.31 5.63
C PRO A 28 2.70 -4.15 6.53
N PHE A 29 1.56 -3.52 6.22
CA PHE A 29 0.98 -2.50 7.09
C PHE A 29 0.12 -3.14 8.19
N VAL A 30 0.72 -3.36 9.36
CA VAL A 30 0.10 -4.11 10.49
C VAL A 30 -1.12 -3.42 11.12
N HIS A 31 -1.32 -2.13 10.86
CA HIS A 31 -2.45 -1.37 11.38
C HIS A 31 -3.67 -1.42 10.44
N GLN A 32 -3.70 -2.33 9.46
CA GLN A 32 -4.88 -2.56 8.62
C GLN A 32 -6.01 -3.17 9.46
N VAL A 33 -7.11 -2.41 9.61
CA VAL A 33 -8.27 -2.82 10.41
C VAL A 33 -9.46 -3.30 9.57
N GLY A 34 -9.36 -3.32 8.24
CA GLY A 34 -10.44 -3.77 7.36
C GLY A 34 -10.06 -3.82 5.88
N GLY A 35 -11.03 -4.22 5.05
CA GLY A 35 -10.87 -4.38 3.61
C GLY A 35 -10.20 -5.69 3.19
N HIS A 36 -10.43 -6.10 1.94
CA HIS A 36 -9.82 -7.31 1.36
C HIS A 36 -8.51 -7.04 0.59
N SER A 37 -8.27 -5.78 0.23
CA SER A 37 -7.03 -5.40 -0.45
C SER A 37 -5.88 -5.34 0.53
N CYS A 38 -4.72 -5.83 0.09
CA CYS A 38 -3.50 -5.71 0.87
C CYS A 38 -3.03 -4.25 0.92
N VAL A 39 -2.56 -3.81 2.08
CA VAL A 39 -1.90 -2.52 2.26
C VAL A 39 -0.46 -2.74 2.67
N LEU A 40 0.46 -2.14 1.92
CA LEU A 40 1.89 -2.24 2.15
C LEU A 40 2.46 -0.89 2.56
N ARG A 41 3.47 -0.87 3.40
CA ARG A 41 4.16 0.34 3.87
C ARG A 41 5.37 0.60 2.98
N PHE A 42 5.40 1.78 2.34
CA PHE A 42 6.53 2.26 1.54
C PHE A 42 7.47 3.14 2.37
N GLY A 43 6.93 3.86 3.36
CA GLY A 43 7.69 4.68 4.29
C GLY A 43 6.92 4.95 5.58
N GLU A 44 7.36 5.90 6.38
CA GLU A 44 6.69 6.25 7.65
C GLU A 44 5.29 6.83 7.44
N GLN A 45 5.10 7.60 6.36
CA GLN A 45 3.87 8.35 6.09
C GLN A 45 3.22 7.96 4.75
N THR A 46 3.62 6.84 4.16
CA THR A 46 3.13 6.44 2.82
C THR A 46 2.92 4.95 2.77
N ILE A 47 1.71 4.58 2.38
CA ILE A 47 1.28 3.22 2.11
C ILE A 47 1.01 3.05 0.63
N CYS A 48 1.16 1.83 0.15
CA CYS A 48 0.79 1.37 -1.18
C CYS A 48 -0.43 0.46 -1.05
N LYS A 49 -1.35 0.61 -1.99
CA LYS A 49 -2.54 -0.23 -2.15
C LYS A 49 -2.63 -0.63 -3.64
N PRO A 50 -3.21 -1.79 -3.98
CA PRO A 50 -3.57 -2.10 -5.36
C PRO A 50 -4.31 -0.94 -6.03
N LEU A 51 -3.95 -0.64 -7.28
CA LEU A 51 -4.56 0.43 -8.05
C LEU A 51 -6.01 0.04 -8.42
N ILE A 52 -6.99 0.65 -7.75
CA ILE A 52 -8.40 0.51 -8.09
C ILE A 52 -8.80 1.68 -8.98
N PRO A 53 -9.23 1.47 -10.25
CA PRO A 53 -9.49 2.57 -11.20
C PRO A 53 -10.48 3.63 -10.68
N ARG A 54 -11.54 3.21 -9.98
CA ARG A 54 -12.52 4.13 -9.39
C ARG A 54 -11.90 5.00 -8.29
N GLU A 55 -11.05 4.44 -7.44
CA GLU A 55 -10.37 5.21 -6.40
C GLU A 55 -9.33 6.16 -6.99
N HIS A 56 -8.60 5.72 -8.01
CA HIS A 56 -7.67 6.58 -8.74
C HIS A 56 -8.39 7.80 -9.34
N GLN A 57 -9.54 7.58 -9.99
CA GLN A 57 -10.34 8.69 -10.52
C GLN A 57 -10.82 9.63 -9.41
N PHE A 58 -11.30 9.09 -8.27
CA PHE A 58 -11.69 9.87 -7.11
C PHE A 58 -10.55 10.81 -6.64
N TYR A 59 -9.34 10.27 -6.47
CA TYR A 59 -8.18 11.08 -6.05
C TYR A 59 -7.80 12.13 -7.11
N LYS A 60 -7.95 11.82 -8.41
CA LYS A 60 -7.69 12.79 -9.50
C LYS A 60 -8.75 13.90 -9.59
N SER A 61 -9.99 13.63 -9.21
CA SER A 61 -11.10 14.59 -9.27
C SER A 61 -11.40 15.30 -7.95
N LEU A 62 -10.55 15.16 -6.93
CA LEU A 62 -10.77 15.72 -5.59
C LEU A 62 -10.90 17.26 -5.61
N PRO A 63 -12.06 17.82 -5.19
CA PRO A 63 -12.22 19.24 -4.95
C PRO A 63 -11.22 19.76 -3.89
N PRO A 64 -10.64 20.96 -4.04
CA PRO A 64 -9.65 21.51 -3.11
C PRO A 64 -10.10 21.54 -1.65
N GLU A 65 -11.39 21.75 -1.41
CA GLU A 65 -12.01 21.93 -0.09
C GLU A 65 -11.88 20.68 0.77
N ILE A 66 -11.90 19.50 0.15
CA ILE A 66 -11.84 18.21 0.85
C ILE A 66 -10.45 17.58 0.87
N ARG A 67 -9.48 18.10 0.10
CA ARG A 67 -8.12 17.54 0.04
C ARG A 67 -7.43 17.47 1.40
N LYS A 68 -7.66 18.45 2.27
CA LYS A 68 -7.08 18.48 3.63
C LYS A 68 -7.64 17.40 4.56
N PHE A 69 -8.77 16.79 4.19
CA PHE A 69 -9.44 15.74 4.96
C PHE A 69 -9.27 14.35 4.34
N THR A 70 -8.61 14.25 3.18
CA THR A 70 -8.30 13.00 2.50
C THR A 70 -6.81 12.70 2.55
N PRO A 71 -6.39 11.42 2.50
CA PRO A 71 -4.99 11.07 2.30
C PRO A 71 -4.42 11.73 1.04
N GLN A 72 -3.14 12.10 1.08
CA GLN A 72 -2.44 12.60 -0.11
C GLN A 72 -2.15 11.44 -1.06
N TYR A 73 -2.54 11.60 -2.33
CA TYR A 73 -2.23 10.65 -3.40
C TYR A 73 -0.89 11.03 -4.07
N LYS A 74 0.02 10.07 -4.20
CA LYS A 74 1.36 10.22 -4.80
C LYS A 74 1.55 9.25 -5.96
#